data_AF-A0A972QHE1-F1
#
_entry.id   AF-A0A972QHE1-F1
#
_cell.length_a   1.000
_cell.length_b   1.000
_cell.length_c   1.000
_cell.angle_alpha   90.00
_cell.angle_beta   90.00
_cell.angle_gamma   90.00
#
_symmetry.space_group_name_H-M   'P 1'
#
loop_
_entity.id
_entity.type
_entity.pdbx_description
1 polymer ?
#
loop_
_entity_poly.entity_id
_entity_poly.type
_entity_poly.pdbx_seq_one_letter_code
_entity_poly.pdbx_strand_id
1 'polypeptide(L)'
;MKESVIKKVDFLPAFCLLVVSKICNFRCKMCNMWKNKDRQIDRKELSIEEMKGFVDDLKNVTTEPIFIHLIGGEALLRKNLTEIISYIRKSGFNSSITTNGYYINDEMAKKLVESGLKGIFLSLDGFKEETHDYLRGVKGSYRHVKDAIELLNKYRGDDKSNRLSIGITMTLMEKNLDEALDLAEWTNNNEKINDFFINACLQ
;
A
#
# COMPACT_ATOMS: atom_id res chain seq x y z
N MET A 1 14.23 -35.31 -1.72
CA MET A 1 12.86 -34.90 -2.08
C MET A 1 11.95 -35.28 -0.94
N LYS A 2 11.56 -34.33 -0.07
CA LYS A 2 10.50 -34.58 0.91
C LYS A 2 9.19 -34.27 0.19
N GLU A 3 8.37 -35.30 0.00
CA GLU A 3 7.01 -35.14 -0.50
C GLU A 3 6.29 -34.08 0.35
N SER A 4 5.84 -33.02 -0.30
CA SER A 4 5.04 -31.98 0.35
C SER A 4 3.68 -32.58 0.70
N VAL A 5 3.55 -33.11 1.91
CA VAL A 5 2.26 -33.37 2.55
C VAL A 5 1.65 -32.03 2.99
N ILE A 6 1.55 -31.08 2.07
CA ILE A 6 0.66 -29.95 2.23
C ILE A 6 -0.66 -30.45 1.65
N LYS A 7 -1.50 -31.04 2.51
CA LYS A 7 -2.92 -31.20 2.17
C LYS A 7 -3.40 -29.80 1.78
N LYS A 8 -3.84 -29.62 0.53
CA LYS A 8 -4.61 -28.43 0.14
C LYS A 8 -5.72 -28.31 1.17
N VAL A 9 -5.60 -27.32 2.03
CA VAL A 9 -6.64 -27.04 3.02
C VAL A 9 -7.72 -26.29 2.24
N ASP A 10 -8.99 -26.58 2.50
CA ASP A 10 -10.10 -25.74 2.02
C ASP A 10 -10.12 -24.40 2.79
N PHE A 11 -8.95 -23.78 2.93
CA PHE A 11 -8.71 -22.55 3.66
C PHE A 11 -8.36 -21.45 2.66
N LEU A 12 -9.25 -20.48 2.57
CA LEU A 12 -9.17 -19.37 1.65
C LEU A 12 -9.01 -18.09 2.47
N PRO A 13 -7.77 -17.61 2.71
CA PRO A 13 -7.59 -16.32 3.34
C PRO A 13 -8.13 -15.25 2.40
N ALA A 14 -9.16 -14.52 2.83
CA ALA A 14 -9.77 -13.46 2.03
C ALA A 14 -8.78 -12.36 1.62
N PHE A 15 -7.76 -12.13 2.46
CA PHE A 15 -6.65 -11.23 2.17
C PHE A 15 -5.38 -11.67 2.92
N CYS A 16 -4.22 -11.36 2.35
CA CYS A 16 -2.93 -11.48 3.03
C CYS A 16 -2.33 -10.10 3.21
N LEU A 17 -2.00 -9.72 4.44
CA LEU A 17 -1.32 -8.47 4.74
C LEU A 17 0.16 -8.76 5.03
N LEU A 18 1.04 -8.25 4.18
CA LEU A 18 2.48 -8.53 4.21
C LEU A 18 3.28 -7.25 4.50
N VAL A 19 4.01 -7.25 5.61
CA VAL A 19 4.95 -6.17 5.96
C VAL A 19 6.23 -6.34 5.16
N VAL A 20 6.40 -5.56 4.09
CA VAL A 20 7.55 -5.65 3.18
C VAL A 20 8.71 -4.75 3.57
N SER A 21 8.49 -3.75 4.41
CA SER A 21 9.50 -2.80 4.86
C SER A 21 9.30 -2.45 6.33
N LYS A 22 10.39 -2.40 7.10
CA LYS A 22 10.36 -1.99 8.51
C LYS A 22 10.69 -0.50 8.71
N ILE A 23 11.22 0.15 7.68
CA ILE A 23 11.67 1.55 7.73
C ILE A 23 10.65 2.50 7.11
N CYS A 24 10.62 3.74 7.59
CA CYS A 24 9.73 4.77 7.08
C CYS A 24 10.46 6.12 7.02
N ASN A 25 10.23 6.88 5.94
CA ASN A 25 10.69 8.26 5.79
C ASN A 25 9.83 9.26 6.58
N PHE A 26 8.64 8.88 7.04
CA PHE A 26 7.73 9.75 7.78
C PHE A 26 7.78 9.49 9.30
N ARG A 27 7.21 10.41 10.08
CA ARG A 27 7.18 10.38 11.55
C ARG A 27 5.76 10.62 12.06
N CYS A 28 4.81 9.88 11.48
CA CYS A 28 3.38 10.11 11.70
C CYS A 28 3.00 9.94 13.18
N LYS A 29 2.11 10.80 13.68
CA LYS A 29 1.76 10.89 15.11
C LYS A 29 1.03 9.64 15.62
N MET A 30 0.14 9.08 14.80
CA MET A 30 -0.62 7.86 15.08
C MET A 30 0.20 6.56 14.93
N CYS A 31 1.38 6.63 14.32
CA CYS A 31 2.17 5.45 13.98
C CYS A 31 3.22 5.15 15.06
N ASN A 32 3.37 3.87 15.39
CA ASN A 32 4.42 3.39 16.30
C ASN A 32 5.57 2.68 15.58
N MET A 33 5.46 2.40 14.27
CA MET A 33 6.50 1.67 13.53
C MET A 33 7.84 2.40 13.53
N TRP A 34 7.85 3.71 13.25
CA TRP A 34 9.08 4.50 13.22
C TRP A 34 9.66 4.75 14.63
N LYS A 35 8.85 4.65 15.69
CA LYS A 35 9.29 4.88 17.07
C LYS A 35 10.15 3.71 17.59
N ASN A 36 9.96 2.51 17.04
CA ASN A 36 10.74 1.35 17.42
C ASN A 36 12.12 1.39 16.75
N LYS A 37 13.14 1.82 17.50
CA LYS A 37 14.53 1.94 17.01
C LYS A 37 15.13 0.59 16.62
N ASP A 38 14.81 -0.48 17.33
CA ASP A 38 15.35 -1.82 17.04
C ASP A 38 14.90 -2.31 15.66
N ARG A 39 13.66 -2.02 15.27
CA ARG A 39 13.14 -2.32 13.91
C ARG A 39 13.80 -1.50 12.81
N GLN A 40 14.37 -0.33 13.12
CA GLN A 40 15.10 0.48 12.15
C GLN A 40 16.57 0.04 12.00
N ILE A 41 17.12 -0.61 13.03
CA ILE A 41 18.50 -1.12 13.07
C ILE A 41 18.56 -2.53 12.46
N ASP A 42 17.65 -3.43 12.85
CA ASP A 42 17.55 -4.77 12.28
C ASP A 42 16.77 -4.78 10.97
N ARG A 43 17.50 -4.47 9.89
CA ARG A 43 17.02 -4.47 8.50
C ARG A 43 16.92 -5.86 7.89
N LYS A 44 16.87 -6.93 8.68
CA LYS A 44 16.55 -8.26 8.16
C LYS A 44 15.11 -8.24 7.61
N GLU A 45 15.03 -7.89 6.34
CA GLU A 45 13.91 -8.08 5.45
C GLU A 45 14.12 -9.39 4.70
N LEU A 46 13.03 -10.06 4.32
CA LEU A 46 13.12 -11.22 3.44
C LEU A 46 13.86 -10.82 2.16
N SER A 47 14.76 -11.66 1.67
CA SER A 47 15.31 -11.57 0.32
C SER A 47 14.20 -11.65 -0.73
N ILE A 48 14.51 -11.32 -1.99
CA ILE A 48 13.52 -11.43 -3.06
C ILE A 48 13.15 -12.89 -3.32
N GLU A 49 14.09 -13.82 -3.13
CA GLU A 49 13.89 -15.25 -3.24
C GLU A 49 12.96 -15.79 -2.14
N GLU A 50 13.16 -15.37 -0.89
CA GLU A 50 12.26 -15.75 0.21
C GLU A 50 10.83 -15.20 0.01
N MET A 51 10.68 -13.98 -0.51
CA MET A 51 9.34 -13.45 -0.82
C MET A 51 8.66 -14.21 -1.95
N LYS A 52 9.40 -14.61 -2.99
CA LYS A 52 8.87 -15.45 -4.07
C LYS A 52 8.44 -16.82 -3.54
N GLY A 53 9.28 -17.44 -2.70
CA GLY A 53 8.93 -18.68 -2.01
C GLY A 53 7.67 -18.57 -1.16
N PHE A 54 7.50 -17.46 -0.42
CA PHE A 54 6.26 -17.19 0.32
C PHE A 54 5.02 -17.10 -0.59
N VAL A 55 5.13 -16.46 -1.76
CA VAL A 55 4.04 -16.40 -2.75
C VAL A 55 3.73 -17.80 -3.31
N ASP A 56 4.75 -18.63 -3.54
CA ASP A 56 4.57 -20.00 -4.00
C ASP A 56 3.89 -20.86 -2.94
N ASP A 57 4.27 -20.70 -1.67
CA ASP A 57 3.62 -21.38 -0.54
C ASP A 57 2.14 -20.98 -0.45
N LEU A 58 1.81 -19.70 -0.59
CA LEU A 58 0.44 -19.21 -0.65
C LEU A 58 -0.34 -19.85 -1.80
N LYS A 59 0.28 -19.97 -2.98
CA LYS A 59 -0.32 -20.63 -4.15
C LYS A 59 -0.57 -22.13 -3.92
N ASN A 60 0.27 -22.78 -3.14
CA ASN A 60 0.13 -24.21 -2.83
C ASN A 60 -0.99 -24.49 -1.82
N VAL A 61 -1.26 -23.56 -0.90
CA VAL A 61 -2.26 -23.74 0.16
C VAL A 61 -3.64 -23.16 -0.18
N THR A 62 -3.75 -22.31 -1.20
CA THR A 62 -5.02 -21.68 -1.60
C THR A 62 -5.62 -22.33 -2.85
N THR A 63 -6.94 -22.35 -2.93
CA THR A 63 -7.69 -22.90 -4.07
C THR A 63 -8.10 -21.85 -5.10
N GLU A 64 -8.16 -20.58 -4.70
CA GLU A 64 -8.52 -19.43 -5.54
C GLU A 64 -7.49 -18.30 -5.43
N PRO A 65 -7.43 -17.37 -6.41
CA PRO A 65 -6.61 -16.18 -6.33
C PRO A 65 -6.90 -15.35 -5.08
N ILE A 66 -5.85 -14.98 -4.33
CA ILE A 66 -5.97 -14.09 -3.19
C ILE A 66 -5.43 -12.68 -3.48
N PHE A 67 -5.79 -11.74 -2.62
CA PHE A 67 -5.32 -10.37 -2.67
C PHE A 67 -4.24 -10.14 -1.59
N ILE A 68 -3.03 -9.77 -2.02
CA ILE A 68 -1.89 -9.51 -1.13
C ILE A 68 -1.70 -8.00 -0.96
N HIS A 69 -1.97 -7.50 0.24
CA HIS A 69 -1.78 -6.10 0.60
C HIS A 69 -0.37 -5.90 1.20
N LEU A 70 0.51 -5.26 0.44
CA LEU A 70 1.88 -4.96 0.83
C LEU A 70 1.93 -3.65 1.61
N ILE A 71 2.35 -3.75 2.87
CA ILE A 71 2.44 -2.60 3.79
C ILE A 71 3.82 -2.53 4.43
N GLY A 72 3.98 -1.62 5.38
CA GLY A 72 5.14 -1.60 6.27
C GLY A 72 5.33 -0.22 6.86
N GLY A 73 6.59 0.15 7.09
CA GLY A 73 6.91 1.54 7.39
C GLY A 73 6.59 2.42 6.19
N GLU A 74 7.30 2.21 5.08
CA GLU A 74 6.94 2.72 3.75
C GLU A 74 7.24 1.64 2.71
N ALA A 75 6.20 1.21 1.98
CA ALA A 75 6.31 0.12 1.01
C ALA A 75 7.28 0.47 -0.12
N LEU A 76 7.28 1.72 -0.60
CA LEU A 76 8.15 2.17 -1.70
C LEU A 76 9.64 2.25 -1.33
N LEU A 77 9.99 2.10 -0.05
CA LEU A 77 11.39 1.94 0.37
C LEU A 77 11.91 0.50 0.20
N ARG A 78 11.02 -0.48 -0.04
CA ARG A 78 11.42 -1.87 -0.26
C ARG A 78 12.15 -1.97 -1.60
N LYS A 79 13.41 -2.42 -1.55
CA LYS A 79 14.17 -2.80 -2.76
C LYS A 79 13.37 -3.84 -3.57
N ASN A 80 13.41 -3.82 -4.89
CA ASN A 80 12.72 -4.82 -5.74
C ASN A 80 11.20 -4.94 -5.50
N LEU A 81 10.52 -3.91 -4.97
CA LEU A 81 9.07 -3.93 -4.74
C LEU A 81 8.29 -4.25 -6.03
N THR A 82 8.64 -3.60 -7.14
CA THR A 82 7.96 -3.81 -8.43
C THR A 82 8.23 -5.21 -9.00
N GLU A 83 9.37 -5.81 -8.67
CA GLU A 83 9.68 -7.20 -9.04
C GLU A 83 8.76 -8.18 -8.31
N ILE A 84 8.56 -8.00 -6.99
CA ILE A 84 7.66 -8.87 -6.23
C ILE A 84 6.19 -8.66 -6.63
N ILE A 85 5.77 -7.42 -6.93
CA ILE A 85 4.43 -7.16 -7.48
C ILE A 85 4.23 -7.92 -8.80
N SER A 86 5.22 -7.84 -9.70
CA SER A 86 5.20 -8.56 -10.97
C SER A 86 5.15 -10.07 -10.78
N TYR A 87 5.85 -10.60 -9.77
CA TYR A 87 5.82 -12.02 -9.44
C TYR A 87 4.45 -12.44 -8.91
N ILE A 88 3.86 -11.70 -7.97
CA ILE A 88 2.51 -11.94 -7.45
C ILE A 88 1.50 -12.00 -8.61
N ARG A 89 1.57 -11.05 -9.54
CA ARG A 89 0.71 -11.01 -10.72
C ARG A 89 0.89 -12.25 -11.61
N LYS A 90 2.14 -12.65 -11.89
CA LYS A 90 2.45 -13.86 -12.68
C LYS A 90 1.98 -15.15 -12.00
N SER A 91 1.93 -15.17 -10.67
CA SER A 91 1.42 -16.32 -9.90
C SER A 91 -0.11 -16.45 -9.96
N GLY A 92 -0.82 -15.49 -10.56
CA GLY A 92 -2.28 -15.47 -10.67
C GLY A 92 -2.97 -14.67 -9.58
N PHE A 93 -2.21 -14.08 -8.66
CA PHE A 93 -2.73 -13.27 -7.56
C PHE A 93 -2.77 -11.79 -7.92
N ASN A 94 -3.45 -11.02 -7.08
CA ASN A 94 -3.45 -9.56 -7.17
C ASN A 94 -2.77 -8.97 -5.94
N SER A 95 -2.22 -7.78 -6.10
CA SER A 95 -1.62 -7.05 -4.98
C SER A 95 -2.06 -5.60 -4.94
N SER A 96 -1.96 -5.05 -3.73
CA SER A 96 -2.05 -3.62 -3.51
C SER A 96 -0.95 -3.15 -2.57
N ILE A 97 -0.71 -1.85 -2.54
CA ILE A 97 0.20 -1.24 -1.57
C ILE A 97 -0.49 -0.12 -0.79
N THR A 98 -0.06 0.12 0.45
CA THR A 98 -0.29 1.39 1.14
C THR A 98 1.01 2.19 1.18
N THR A 99 0.95 3.47 0.80
CA THR A 99 2.13 4.34 0.73
C THR A 99 1.78 5.78 1.09
N ASN A 100 2.75 6.51 1.67
CA ASN A 100 2.65 7.96 1.89
C ASN A 100 2.79 8.80 0.61
N GLY A 101 3.07 8.18 -0.53
CA GLY A 101 3.11 8.85 -1.84
C GLY A 101 4.39 9.65 -2.14
N TYR A 102 5.25 9.87 -1.15
CA TYR A 102 6.43 10.73 -1.28
C TYR A 102 7.40 10.30 -2.39
N TYR A 103 7.55 9.00 -2.61
CA TYR A 103 8.46 8.45 -3.62
C TYR A 103 7.80 8.19 -4.98
N ILE A 104 6.54 8.63 -5.18
CA ILE A 104 5.85 8.49 -6.46
C ILE A 104 6.24 9.67 -7.35
N ASN A 105 7.31 9.46 -8.10
CA ASN A 105 7.66 10.29 -9.26
C ASN A 105 7.18 9.63 -10.56
N ASP A 106 7.41 10.28 -11.70
CA ASP A 106 6.95 9.81 -13.01
C ASP A 106 7.45 8.38 -13.34
N GLU A 107 8.73 8.10 -13.07
CA GLU A 107 9.33 6.79 -13.29
C GLU A 107 8.71 5.70 -12.38
N MET A 108 8.54 6.00 -11.09
CA MET A 108 7.96 5.07 -10.13
C MET A 108 6.48 4.79 -10.44
N ALA A 109 5.70 5.83 -10.77
CA ALA A 109 4.30 5.67 -11.16
C ALA A 109 4.15 4.73 -12.35
N LYS A 110 4.98 4.93 -13.39
CA LYS A 110 5.04 4.04 -14.56
C LYS A 110 5.40 2.60 -14.15
N LYS A 111 6.47 2.40 -13.38
CA LYS A 111 6.89 1.06 -12.93
C LYS A 111 5.83 0.34 -12.09
N LEU A 112 5.09 1.05 -11.23
CA LEU A 112 4.02 0.46 -10.43
C LEU A 112 2.89 -0.06 -11.31
N VAL A 113 2.46 0.73 -12.30
CA VAL A 113 1.44 0.29 -13.27
C VAL A 113 1.94 -0.89 -14.11
N GLU A 114 3.14 -0.79 -14.69
CA GLU A 114 3.74 -1.84 -15.54
C GLU A 114 4.00 -3.14 -14.78
N SER A 115 4.23 -3.07 -13.46
CA SER A 115 4.37 -4.26 -12.62
C SER A 115 3.07 -5.06 -12.44
N GLY A 116 1.93 -4.50 -12.86
CA GLY A 116 0.62 -5.14 -12.73
C GLY A 116 -0.02 -4.98 -11.35
N LEU A 117 0.40 -3.96 -10.59
CA LEU A 117 -0.23 -3.58 -9.32
C LEU A 117 -1.73 -3.31 -9.53
N LYS A 118 -2.58 -3.80 -8.62
CA LYS A 118 -4.04 -3.64 -8.74
C LYS A 118 -4.63 -2.56 -7.86
N GLY A 119 -4.03 -2.29 -6.71
CA GLY A 119 -4.49 -1.21 -5.83
C GLY A 119 -3.33 -0.41 -5.27
N ILE A 120 -3.52 0.89 -5.13
CA ILE A 120 -2.63 1.76 -4.38
C ILE A 120 -3.45 2.65 -3.46
N PHE A 121 -3.17 2.57 -2.16
CA PHE A 121 -3.85 3.35 -1.15
C PHE A 121 -2.92 4.46 -0.67
N LEU A 122 -3.21 5.67 -1.12
CA LEU A 122 -2.50 6.86 -0.74
C LEU A 122 -3.00 7.36 0.60
N SER A 123 -2.05 7.50 1.49
CA SER A 123 -2.25 7.91 2.87
C SER A 123 -2.53 9.41 2.95
N LEU A 124 -3.76 9.82 3.30
CA LEU A 124 -4.20 11.22 3.39
C LEU A 124 -5.03 11.42 4.66
N ASP A 125 -4.40 11.89 5.74
CA ASP A 125 -5.06 12.05 7.06
C ASP A 125 -5.61 13.47 7.33
N GLY A 126 -5.84 14.28 6.31
CA GLY A 126 -6.41 15.61 6.48
C GLY A 126 -6.89 16.15 5.14
N PHE A 127 -8.05 16.80 5.14
CA PHE A 127 -8.54 17.50 3.96
C PHE A 127 -7.72 18.77 3.71
N LYS A 128 -7.30 19.44 4.80
CA LYS A 128 -6.42 20.60 4.78
C LYS A 128 -4.95 20.16 4.82
N GLU A 129 -4.10 20.85 4.06
CA GLU A 129 -2.64 20.60 4.01
C GLU A 129 -2.01 20.66 5.40
N GLU A 130 -2.36 21.67 6.21
CA GLU A 130 -1.82 21.83 7.57
C GLU A 130 -2.12 20.60 8.45
N THR A 131 -3.37 20.14 8.45
CA THR A 131 -3.81 19.00 9.26
C THR A 131 -3.09 17.73 8.84
N HIS A 132 -3.02 17.46 7.54
CA HIS A 132 -2.33 16.30 7.01
C HIS A 132 -0.83 16.32 7.32
N ASP A 133 -0.13 17.41 6.99
CA ASP A 133 1.30 17.56 7.21
C ASP A 133 1.66 17.44 8.70
N TYR A 134 0.84 18.03 9.58
CA TYR A 134 0.99 17.91 11.03
C TYR A 134 0.89 16.47 11.51
N LEU A 135 -0.12 15.73 11.03
CA LEU A 135 -0.34 14.33 11.42
C LEU A 135 0.73 13.40 10.86
N ARG A 136 1.24 13.66 9.65
CA ARG A 136 2.30 12.89 9.00
C ARG A 136 3.71 13.26 9.45
N GLY A 137 3.89 14.43 10.03
CA GLY A 137 5.17 14.93 10.53
C GLY A 137 6.14 15.34 9.42
N VAL A 138 5.63 15.67 8.23
CA VAL A 138 6.43 16.07 7.06
C VAL A 138 5.70 17.20 6.33
N LYS A 139 6.35 18.35 6.17
CA LYS A 139 5.80 19.49 5.43
C LYS A 139 5.78 19.20 3.93
N GLY A 140 4.68 19.56 3.25
CA GLY A 140 4.44 19.30 1.84
C GLY A 140 3.95 17.88 1.53
N SER A 141 3.71 17.02 2.53
CA SER A 141 3.28 15.64 2.26
C SER A 141 1.89 15.59 1.64
N TYR A 142 1.02 16.55 1.95
CA TYR A 142 -0.29 16.67 1.30
C TYR A 142 -0.14 16.83 -0.22
N ARG A 143 0.75 17.72 -0.66
CA ARG A 143 0.98 18.00 -2.09
C ARG A 143 1.56 16.79 -2.79
N HIS A 144 2.49 16.06 -2.16
CA HIS A 144 2.99 14.80 -2.70
C HIS A 144 1.90 13.76 -2.96
N VAL A 145 0.90 13.65 -2.10
CA VAL A 145 -0.25 12.77 -2.34
C VAL A 145 -1.04 13.21 -3.57
N LYS A 146 -1.31 14.51 -3.72
CA LYS A 146 -2.04 15.04 -4.89
C LYS A 146 -1.26 14.81 -6.19
N ASP A 147 0.04 15.07 -6.20
CA ASP A 147 0.91 14.83 -7.35
C ASP A 147 0.97 13.34 -7.71
N ALA A 148 1.02 12.47 -6.71
CA ALA A 148 1.00 11.03 -6.91
C ALA A 148 -0.30 10.57 -7.62
N ILE A 149 -1.47 11.11 -7.25
CA ILE A 149 -2.75 10.80 -7.91
C ILE A 149 -2.67 11.12 -9.40
N GLU A 150 -2.13 12.30 -9.75
CA GLU A 150 -2.00 12.72 -11.15
C GLU A 150 -1.06 11.80 -11.95
N LEU A 151 0.11 11.49 -11.38
CA LEU A 151 1.10 10.62 -12.02
C LEU A 151 0.59 9.18 -12.21
N LEU A 152 -0.09 8.62 -11.21
CA LEU A 152 -0.68 7.30 -11.31
C LEU A 152 -1.84 7.28 -12.32
N ASN A 153 -2.67 8.32 -12.33
CA ASN A 153 -3.78 8.45 -13.27
C ASN A 153 -3.29 8.55 -14.72
N LYS A 154 -2.18 9.25 -14.96
CA LYS A 154 -1.53 9.36 -16.28
C LYS A 154 -1.15 8.00 -16.87
N TYR A 155 -0.72 7.04 -16.04
CA TYR A 155 -0.19 5.76 -16.53
C TYR A 155 -1.17 4.59 -16.46
N ARG A 156 -2.18 4.61 -15.58
CA ARG A 156 -3.04 3.44 -15.30
C ARG A 156 -3.92 2.98 -16.47
N GLY A 157 -4.15 3.82 -17.47
CA GLY A 157 -5.01 3.53 -18.62
C GLY A 157 -6.52 3.54 -18.32
N ASP A 158 -7.32 3.26 -19.34
CA ASP A 158 -8.78 3.47 -19.34
C ASP A 158 -9.62 2.21 -19.07
N ASP A 159 -9.03 1.02 -19.18
CA ASP A 159 -9.73 -0.25 -18.89
C ASP A 159 -10.01 -0.37 -17.39
N LYS A 160 -11.20 0.06 -16.98
CA LYS A 160 -11.66 0.07 -15.58
C LYS A 160 -11.61 -1.31 -14.92
N SER A 161 -11.66 -2.40 -15.68
CA SER A 161 -11.62 -3.77 -15.15
C SER A 161 -10.21 -4.24 -14.79
N ASN A 162 -9.19 -3.66 -15.42
CA ASN A 162 -7.82 -4.14 -15.32
C ASN A 162 -6.79 -3.07 -14.89
N ARG A 163 -7.14 -1.79 -14.97
CA ARG A 163 -6.28 -0.67 -14.55
C ARG A 163 -6.02 -0.68 -13.04
N LEU A 164 -4.97 0.04 -12.64
CA LEU A 164 -4.67 0.31 -11.23
C LEU A 164 -5.80 1.09 -10.56
N SER A 165 -6.35 0.55 -9.47
CA SER A 165 -7.24 1.29 -8.57
C SER A 165 -6.44 2.25 -7.70
N ILE A 166 -6.82 3.52 -7.67
CA ILE A 166 -6.23 4.53 -6.77
C ILE A 166 -7.24 4.76 -5.66
N GLY A 167 -6.84 4.48 -4.42
CA GLY A 167 -7.67 4.74 -3.25
C GLY A 167 -7.01 5.73 -2.31
N ILE A 168 -7.83 6.38 -1.49
CA ILE A 168 -7.37 7.19 -0.36
C ILE A 168 -7.60 6.40 0.92
N THR A 169 -6.61 6.40 1.82
CA THR A 169 -6.78 5.90 3.17
C THR A 169 -6.52 7.00 4.20
N MET A 170 -7.48 7.18 5.09
CA MET A 170 -7.45 8.13 6.20
C MET A 170 -7.36 7.37 7.51
N THR A 171 -6.49 7.78 8.41
CA THR A 171 -6.55 7.36 9.82
C THR A 171 -7.27 8.44 10.62
N LEU A 172 -8.46 8.12 11.11
CA LEU A 172 -9.28 9.01 11.92
C LEU A 172 -8.61 9.23 13.27
N MET A 173 -8.46 10.50 13.61
CA MET A 173 -7.84 11.05 14.82
C MET A 173 -8.72 12.21 15.30
N GLU A 174 -8.66 12.57 16.58
CA GLU A 174 -9.36 13.76 17.08
C GLU A 174 -9.07 15.01 16.24
N LYS A 175 -7.82 15.18 15.80
CA LYS A 175 -7.34 16.34 15.05
C LYS A 175 -7.93 16.48 13.62
N ASN A 176 -8.47 15.42 13.03
CA ASN A 176 -8.99 15.44 11.65
C ASN A 176 -10.46 14.99 11.57
N LEU A 177 -11.14 14.84 12.70
CA LEU A 177 -12.51 14.35 12.77
C LEU A 177 -13.49 15.29 12.05
N ASP A 178 -13.29 16.60 12.19
CA ASP A 178 -14.08 17.64 11.53
C ASP A 178 -13.83 17.73 10.02
N GLU A 179 -12.71 17.18 9.53
CA GLU A 179 -12.34 17.15 8.11
C GLU A 179 -12.71 15.83 7.41
N ALA A 180 -13.19 14.82 8.15
CA ALA A 180 -13.39 13.47 7.62
C ALA A 180 -14.45 13.42 6.52
N LEU A 181 -15.55 14.16 6.70
CA LEU A 181 -16.63 14.24 5.71
C LEU A 181 -16.18 15.00 4.46
N ASP A 182 -15.48 16.13 4.61
CA ASP A 182 -14.94 16.89 3.49
C ASP A 182 -14.00 16.03 2.63
N LEU A 183 -13.13 15.25 3.27
CA LEU A 183 -12.22 14.35 2.56
C LEU A 183 -12.96 13.22 1.85
N ALA A 184 -14.00 12.65 2.48
CA ALA A 184 -14.84 11.62 1.89
C ALA A 184 -15.59 12.15 0.66
N GLU A 185 -16.21 13.33 0.76
CA GLU A 185 -16.92 13.99 -0.35
C GLU A 185 -15.98 14.34 -1.49
N TRP A 186 -14.81 14.92 -1.19
CA TRP A 186 -13.80 15.20 -2.21
C TRP A 186 -13.34 13.92 -2.92
N THR A 187 -13.15 12.83 -2.17
CA THR A 187 -12.76 11.55 -2.74
C THR A 187 -13.85 10.99 -3.66
N ASN A 188 -15.11 11.02 -3.22
CA ASN A 188 -16.25 10.52 -3.98
C ASN A 188 -16.50 11.31 -5.27
N ASN A 189 -16.22 12.62 -5.26
CA ASN A 189 -16.40 13.50 -6.41
C ASN A 189 -15.18 13.56 -7.34
N ASN A 190 -14.09 12.85 -7.02
CA ASN A 190 -12.88 12.82 -7.84
C ASN A 190 -12.83 11.56 -8.70
N GLU A 191 -13.08 11.70 -10.00
CA GLU A 191 -13.07 10.59 -10.98
C GLU A 191 -11.74 9.80 -11.04
N LYS A 192 -10.65 10.39 -10.52
CA LYS A 192 -9.35 9.74 -10.49
C LYS A 192 -9.26 8.71 -9.36
N ILE A 193 -10.08 8.84 -8.32
CA ILE A 193 -10.04 8.01 -7.13
C ILE A 193 -11.19 7.00 -7.20
N ASN A 194 -10.92 5.78 -6.79
CA ASN A 194 -11.81 4.64 -6.90
C ASN A 194 -12.40 4.23 -5.54
N ASP A 195 -11.61 4.39 -4.48
CA ASP A 195 -11.92 3.84 -3.16
C ASP A 195 -11.53 4.82 -2.04
N PHE A 196 -12.28 4.79 -0.94
CA PHE A 196 -11.97 5.52 0.29
C PHE A 196 -12.02 4.59 1.50
N PHE A 197 -10.92 4.49 2.23
CA PHE A 197 -10.78 3.63 3.40
C PHE A 197 -10.51 4.47 4.65
N ILE A 198 -11.30 4.23 5.70
CA ILE A 198 -11.08 4.81 7.01
C ILE A 198 -10.52 3.74 7.94
N ASN A 199 -9.34 4.01 8.49
CA ASN A 199 -8.82 3.34 9.67
C ASN A 199 -9.15 4.20 10.89
N ALA A 200 -9.59 3.60 11.99
CA ALA A 200 -9.82 4.35 13.23
C ALA A 200 -8.76 3.98 14.27
N CYS A 201 -8.08 4.98 14.82
CA CYS A 201 -7.26 4.81 16.02
C CYS A 201 -7.93 5.60 17.15
N LEU A 202 -8.54 4.90 18.11
CA LEU A 202 -9.20 5.52 19.27
C LEU A 202 -8.15 5.93 20.33
N GLN A 203 -7.11 6.64 19.92
CA GLN A 203 -6.06 7.19 20.77
C GLN A 203 -6.15 8.71 20.84
#